data_AF-A0A7V9CI30-F1
#
_entry.id   AF-A0A7V9CI30-F1
#
_cell.length_a   1.000
_cell.length_b   1.000
_cell.length_c   1.000
_cell.angle_alpha   90.00
_cell.angle_beta   90.00
_cell.angle_gamma   90.00
#
_symmetry.space_group_name_H-M   'P 1'
#
loop_
_entity.id
_entity.type
_entity.pdbx_description
1 polymer ?
#
loop_
_entity_poly.entity_id
_entity_poly.type
_entity_poly.pdbx_seq_one_letter_code
_entity_poly.pdbx_strand_id
1 'polypeptide(L)' 'CGAEGLSDVVTLSTMRGKEFLKNYGVAISDSPLAGAAARAVVVLDANDKVVYTEMVPEIKDEPNYEAALAALKK' A
#
# COMPACT_ATOMS: atom_id res chain seq x y z
N CYS A 1 0.60 2.31 -17.86
CA CYS A 1 0.18 1.52 -16.69
C CYS A 1 -1.00 0.65 -17.10
N GLY A 2 -0.73 -0.43 -17.83
CA GLY A 2 -1.72 -1.45 -18.14
C GLY A 2 -1.73 -2.46 -17.01
N ALA A 3 -2.88 -2.69 -16.40
CA ALA A 3 -3.18 -3.94 -15.69
C ALA A 3 -3.41 -5.06 -16.73
N GLU A 4 -2.51 -5.18 -17.71
CA GLU A 4 -2.62 -6.19 -18.76
C GLU A 4 -2.35 -7.55 -18.13
N GLY A 5 -3.41 -8.34 -17.95
CA GLY A 5 -3.34 -9.69 -17.38
C GLY A 5 -3.57 -9.81 -15.88
N LEU A 6 -3.95 -8.73 -15.17
CA LEU A 6 -4.28 -8.77 -13.75
C LEU A 6 -5.78 -8.51 -13.53
N SER A 7 -6.57 -9.59 -13.41
CA SER A 7 -8.03 -9.54 -13.24
C SER A 7 -8.48 -8.98 -11.88
N ASP A 8 -7.68 -9.20 -10.85
CA ASP A 8 -8.04 -8.91 -9.45
C ASP A 8 -7.30 -7.68 -8.90
N VAL A 9 -6.78 -6.82 -9.78
CA VAL A 9 -6.03 -5.62 -9.40
C VAL A 9 -6.74 -4.36 -9.89
N VAL A 10 -7.22 -3.57 -8.94
CA VAL A 10 -7.79 -2.24 -9.21
C VAL A 10 -6.76 -1.17 -8.92
N THR A 11 -6.40 -0.38 -9.93
CA THR A 11 -5.48 0.75 -9.75
C THR A 11 -6.23 1.99 -9.27
N LEU A 12 -5.76 2.60 -8.18
CA LEU A 12 -6.35 3.79 -7.58
C LEU A 12 -5.34 4.95 -7.58
N SER A 13 -5.82 6.18 -7.68
CA SER A 13 -5.00 7.39 -7.67
C SER A 13 -5.39 8.32 -6.52
N THR A 14 -4.40 8.85 -5.82
CA THR A 14 -4.57 9.85 -4.75
C THR A 14 -4.61 11.29 -5.28
N MET A 15 -4.71 11.50 -6.60
CA MET A 15 -4.87 12.83 -7.20
C MET A 15 -6.08 13.57 -6.60
N ARG A 16 -7.18 12.84 -6.36
CA ARG A 16 -8.32 13.25 -5.55
C ARG A 16 -8.27 12.45 -4.25
N GLY A 17 -8.53 13.10 -3.11
CA GLY A 17 -8.49 12.42 -1.80
C GLY A 17 -7.08 12.26 -1.22
N LYS A 18 -6.23 13.28 -1.33
CA LYS A 18 -4.86 13.29 -0.76
C LYS A 18 -4.80 12.98 0.74
N GLU A 19 -5.90 13.17 1.47
CA GLU A 19 -6.04 12.83 2.88
C GLU A 19 -5.75 11.35 3.17
N PHE A 20 -5.99 10.44 2.19
CA PHE A 20 -5.63 9.02 2.30
C PHE A 20 -4.18 8.81 2.74
N LEU A 21 -3.24 9.58 2.17
CA LEU A 21 -1.82 9.46 2.48
C LEU A 21 -1.54 9.68 3.98
N LYS A 22 -2.24 10.63 4.60
CA LYS A 22 -2.11 10.92 6.03
C LYS A 22 -2.87 9.91 6.87
N ASN A 23 -4.09 9.57 6.48
CA ASN A 23 -4.96 8.65 7.21
C ASN A 23 -4.37 7.24 7.31
N TYR A 24 -3.70 6.78 6.26
CA TYR A 24 -3.01 5.48 6.23
C TYR A 24 -1.52 5.58 6.64
N GLY A 25 -1.03 6.76 7.04
CA GLY A 25 0.35 6.93 7.52
C GLY A 25 1.43 6.72 6.45
N VAL A 26 1.09 6.82 5.16
CA VAL A 26 2.01 6.62 4.02
C VAL A 26 2.48 7.94 3.39
N ALA A 27 2.17 9.08 3.99
CA ALA A 27 2.58 10.38 3.45
C ALA A 27 4.10 10.62 3.61
N ILE A 28 4.82 10.73 2.48
CA ILE A 28 6.19 11.23 2.48
C ILE A 28 6.15 12.75 2.63
N SER A 29 6.68 13.27 3.74
CA SER A 29 6.63 14.69 4.07
C SER A 29 7.93 15.44 3.72
N ASP A 30 9.09 14.79 3.90
CA ASP A 30 10.40 15.45 3.84
C ASP A 30 11.38 14.64 2.97
N SER A 31 11.31 14.84 1.66
CA SER A 31 12.17 14.20 0.63
C SER A 31 11.91 14.85 -0.74
N PRO A 32 12.78 14.71 -1.75
CA PRO A 32 12.41 14.97 -3.15
C PRO A 32 11.15 14.23 -3.62
N LEU A 33 10.73 13.18 -2.90
CA LEU A 33 9.49 12.44 -3.13
C LEU A 33 8.30 12.95 -2.28
N ALA A 34 8.40 14.14 -1.69
CA ALA A 34 7.33 14.71 -0.88
C ALA A 34 6.01 14.80 -1.68
N GLY A 35 4.91 14.37 -1.07
CA GLY A 35 3.60 14.27 -1.71
C GLY A 35 3.32 12.96 -2.44
N ALA A 36 4.28 12.03 -2.50
CA ALA A 36 4.06 10.65 -2.88
C ALA A 36 3.71 9.76 -1.68
N ALA A 37 3.21 8.56 -1.96
CA ALA A 37 3.06 7.51 -0.97
C ALA A 37 4.39 6.80 -0.71
N ALA A 38 4.70 6.51 0.55
CA ALA A 38 5.72 5.55 0.93
C ALA A 38 5.34 4.15 0.43
N ARG A 39 6.35 3.30 0.19
CA ARG A 39 6.10 1.91 -0.21
C ARG A 39 5.63 1.13 1.02
N ALA A 40 4.39 0.66 0.98
CA ALA A 40 3.75 -0.04 2.08
C ALA A 40 2.73 -1.07 1.57
N VAL A 41 2.46 -2.08 2.38
CA VAL A 41 1.41 -3.08 2.16
C VAL A 41 0.50 -3.09 3.38
N VAL A 42 -0.80 -2.95 3.14
CA VAL A 42 -1.85 -3.08 4.15
C VAL A 42 -2.84 -4.11 3.66
N VAL A 43 -3.12 -5.12 4.49
CA VAL A 43 -4.08 -6.19 4.18
C VAL A 43 -5.25 -6.07 5.14
N LEU A 44 -6.45 -6.08 4.58
CA LEU A 44 -7.72 -5.98 5.29
C LEU A 44 -8.53 -7.26 5.10
N ASP A 45 -9.28 -7.67 6.12
CA ASP A 45 -10.28 -8.73 6.00
C ASP A 45 -11.63 -8.20 5.44
N ALA A 46 -12.62 -9.09 5.30
CA ALA A 46 -13.95 -8.74 4.80
C ALA A 46 -14.77 -7.81 5.73
N ASN A 47 -14.29 -7.55 6.96
CA ASN A 47 -14.91 -6.68 7.95
C ASN A 47 -14.09 -5.40 8.17
N ASP A 48 -13.26 -5.01 7.20
CA ASP A 48 -12.36 -3.85 7.25
C ASP A 48 -11.34 -3.88 8.40
N LYS A 49 -11.02 -5.07 8.94
CA LYS A 49 -9.99 -5.20 9.96
C LYS A 49 -8.62 -5.40 9.32
N VAL A 50 -7.65 -4.66 9.83
CA VAL A 50 -6.25 -4.80 9.46
C VAL A 50 -5.70 -6.13 9.99
N VAL A 51 -5.30 -7.02 9.08
CA VAL A 51 -4.70 -8.32 9.40
C VAL A 51 -3.19 -8.34 9.20
N TYR A 52 -2.66 -7.42 8.38
CA TYR A 52 -1.23 -7.24 8.15
C TYR A 52 -0.91 -5.80 7.74
N THR A 53 0.22 -5.29 8.22
CA THR A 53 0.78 -4.00 7.82
C THR A 53 2.28 -4.11 7.69
N GLU A 54 2.82 -3.55 6.62
CA GLU A 54 4.24 -3.44 6.38
C GLU A 54 4.56 -2.08 5.78
N MET A 55 5.47 -1.36 6.42
CA MET A 55 6.09 -0.16 5.88
C MET A 55 7.52 -0.52 5.48
N VAL A 56 7.85 -0.40 4.20
CA VAL A 56 9.16 -0.81 3.68
C VAL A 56 10.20 0.25 4.10
N PRO A 57 11.32 -0.14 4.71
CA PRO A 57 12.32 0.79 5.23
C PRO A 57 13.02 1.59 4.12
N GLU A 58 13.24 0.98 2.96
CA GLU A 58 13.79 1.64 1.78
C GLU A 58 12.83 1.49 0.58
N ILE A 59 12.52 2.59 -0.11
CA ILE A 59 11.54 2.60 -1.22
C ILE A 59 11.93 1.65 -2.37
N LYS A 60 13.23 1.39 -2.54
CA LYS A 60 13.76 0.48 -3.56
C LYS A 60 13.47 -0.99 -3.25
N ASP A 61 13.39 -1.34 -1.98
CA ASP A 61 13.15 -2.70 -1.56
C ASP A 61 11.72 -3.13 -1.87
N GLU A 62 11.55 -4.43 -2.08
CA GLU A 62 10.24 -5.02 -2.24
C GLU A 62 9.64 -5.37 -0.87
N PRO A 63 8.31 -5.23 -0.72
CA PRO A 63 7.63 -5.70 0.48
C PRO A 63 7.65 -7.22 0.56
N ASN A 64 7.41 -7.76 1.75
CA ASN A 64 7.31 -9.19 1.98
C ASN A 64 5.95 -9.73 1.52
N TYR A 65 5.86 -10.07 0.23
CA TYR A 65 4.64 -10.63 -0.37
C TYR A 65 4.21 -11.94 0.29
N GLU A 66 5.14 -12.79 0.70
CA GLU A 66 4.83 -14.07 1.35
C GLU A 66 4.15 -13.87 2.69
N ALA A 67 4.64 -12.94 3.51
CA ALA A 67 4.04 -12.60 4.80
C ALA A 67 2.66 -11.96 4.62
N ALA A 68 2.50 -11.07 3.64
CA ALA A 68 1.21 -10.45 3.32
C ALA A 68 0.16 -11.50 2.88
N LEU A 69 0.54 -12.45 2.02
CA LEU A 69 -0.34 -13.53 1.57
C LEU A 69 -0.63 -14.55 2.67
N ALA A 70 0.32 -14.81 3.56
CA ALA A 70 0.10 -15.71 4.71
C ALA A 70 -0.94 -15.14 5.69
N ALA A 71 -1.03 -13.81 5.83
CA ALA A 71 -2.03 -13.16 6.68
C ALA A 71 -3.47 -13.40 6.22
N LEU A 72 -3.69 -13.64 4.92
CA LEU A 72 -5.01 -13.94 4.33
C LEU A 72 -5.47 -15.39 4.55
N LYS A 73 -4.57 -16.30 4.93
CA LYS A 73 -4.86 -17.74 5.08
C LYS A 73 -5.39 -18.13 6.46
N LYS A 74 -5.68 -17.16 7.32
CA LYS A 74 -6.18 -17.39 8.70
C LYS A 74 -7.69 -17.38 8.77
#